data_AF-A0AAV0Y0K3-F1
#
_entry.id   AF-A0AAV0Y0K3-F1
#
_cell.length_a   1.000
_cell.length_b   1.000
_cell.length_c   1.000
_cell.angle_alpha   90.00
_cell.angle_beta   90.00
_cell.angle_gamma   90.00
#
_symmetry.space_group_name_H-M   'P 1'
#
loop_
_entity.id
_entity.type
_entity.pdbx_description
1 polymer ?
#
loop_
_entity_poly.entity_id
_entity_poly.type
_entity_poly.pdbx_seq_one_letter_code
_entity_poly.pdbx_strand_id
1 'polypeptide(L)'
;MAADDELERNKRAKGRALAKRDSYVVRIKAIHTTALSASDDATKAPRLLAASAKLDNLLTGFEIEDNAVFEAYCALDMLGEYTTDLLVEVNEWVYDIQSIAARYRVQPVAGGDPHVAQPRVFRRLPEIPLPQFDGDIH
;
A
#
# COMPACT_ATOMS: atom_id res chain seq x y z
N MET A 1 -10.75 -27.42 36.16
CA MET A 1 -11.52 -27.79 34.95
C MET A 1 -11.88 -26.56 34.12
N ALA A 2 -12.83 -25.69 34.51
CA ALA A 2 -13.20 -24.52 33.68
C ALA A 2 -12.04 -23.53 33.42
N ALA A 3 -11.18 -23.28 34.42
CA ALA A 3 -10.00 -22.42 34.27
C ALA A 3 -8.92 -23.06 33.39
N ASP A 4 -8.72 -24.38 33.49
CA ASP A 4 -7.76 -25.12 32.66
C ASP A 4 -8.21 -25.14 31.20
N ASP A 5 -9.51 -25.32 30.95
CA ASP A 5 -10.10 -25.27 29.61
C ASP A 5 -9.93 -23.89 28.97
N GLU A 6 -10.06 -22.82 29.77
CA GLU A 6 -9.86 -21.45 29.30
C GLU A 6 -8.40 -21.14 28.99
N LEU A 7 -7.48 -21.59 29.85
CA LEU A 7 -6.05 -21.48 29.61
C LEU A 7 -5.64 -22.18 28.29
N GLU A 8 -6.14 -23.40 28.06
CA GLU A 8 -5.85 -24.14 26.82
C GLU A 8 -6.53 -23.53 25.58
N ARG A 9 -7.67 -22.86 25.74
CA ARG A 9 -8.27 -22.06 24.66
C ARG A 9 -7.37 -20.87 24.31
N ASN A 10 -6.87 -20.13 25.30
CA ASN A 10 -6.02 -18.96 25.11
C ASN A 10 -4.66 -19.31 24.49
N LYS A 11 -4.03 -20.42 24.92
CA LYS A 11 -2.80 -20.93 24.27
C LYS A 11 -3.01 -21.26 22.80
N ARG A 12 -4.12 -21.92 22.45
CA ARG A 12 -4.46 -22.22 21.05
C ARG A 12 -4.77 -20.95 20.25
N ALA A 13 -5.42 -19.96 20.86
CA ALA A 13 -5.65 -18.66 20.23
C ALA A 13 -4.33 -17.94 19.92
N LYS A 14 -3.41 -17.85 20.89
CA LYS A 14 -2.05 -17.31 20.69
C LYS A 14 -1.33 -18.01 19.54
N GLY A 15 -1.30 -19.34 19.53
CA GLY A 15 -0.64 -20.11 18.47
C GLY A 15 -1.22 -19.85 17.07
N ARG A 16 -2.54 -19.73 16.94
CA ARG A 16 -3.18 -19.41 15.65
C ARG A 16 -2.88 -17.98 15.19
N ALA A 17 -2.97 -17.01 16.10
CA ALA A 17 -2.71 -15.60 15.78
C ALA A 17 -1.26 -15.41 15.34
N LEU A 18 -0.30 -15.99 16.06
CA LEU A 18 1.13 -15.97 15.68
C LEU A 18 1.35 -16.55 14.28
N ALA A 19 0.86 -17.77 14.03
CA ALA A 19 1.06 -18.44 12.74
C ALA A 19 0.49 -17.63 11.55
N LYS A 20 -0.66 -16.97 11.75
CA LYS A 20 -1.26 -16.13 10.72
C LYS A 20 -0.50 -14.81 10.54
N ARG A 21 -0.15 -14.13 11.64
CA ARG A 21 0.68 -12.92 11.62
C ARG A 21 1.97 -13.17 10.85
N ASP A 22 2.67 -14.26 11.16
CA ASP A 22 3.91 -14.66 10.50
C ASP A 22 3.69 -14.93 9.00
N SER A 23 2.54 -15.49 8.63
CA SER A 23 2.17 -15.67 7.21
C SER A 23 2.06 -14.34 6.46
N TYR A 24 1.48 -13.31 7.08
CA TYR A 24 1.42 -11.97 6.49
C TYR A 24 2.80 -11.32 6.40
N VAL A 25 3.60 -11.40 7.47
CA VAL A 25 4.98 -10.90 7.52
C VAL A 25 5.82 -11.48 6.37
N VAL A 26 5.79 -12.81 6.18
CA VAL A 26 6.53 -13.47 5.09
C VAL A 26 6.08 -12.97 3.71
N ARG A 27 4.78 -12.75 3.51
CA ARG A 27 4.25 -12.26 2.23
C ARG A 27 4.64 -10.81 1.97
N ILE A 28 4.54 -9.93 2.97
CA ILE A 28 4.98 -8.53 2.85
C ILE A 28 6.48 -8.47 2.56
N LYS A 29 7.29 -9.24 3.30
CA LYS A 29 8.74 -9.36 3.06
C LYS A 29 9.08 -9.82 1.64
N ALA A 30 8.32 -10.78 1.10
CA ALA A 30 8.52 -11.24 -0.29
C ALA A 30 8.21 -10.15 -1.33
N ILE A 31 7.21 -9.30 -1.08
CA ILE A 31 6.94 -8.13 -1.93
C ILE A 31 8.07 -7.11 -1.79
N HIS A 32 8.59 -6.89 -0.58
CA HIS A 32 9.74 -6.01 -0.33
C HIS A 32 10.98 -6.47 -1.09
N THR A 33 11.33 -7.75 -1.06
CA THR A 33 12.41 -8.32 -1.89
C THR A 33 12.16 -8.10 -3.38
N THR A 34 10.91 -8.19 -3.83
CA THR A 34 10.54 -7.89 -5.22
C THR A 34 10.72 -6.40 -5.54
N ALA A 35 10.40 -5.51 -4.60
CA ALA A 35 10.57 -4.07 -4.73
C ALA A 35 12.05 -3.70 -4.83
N LEU A 36 12.89 -4.20 -3.94
CA LEU A 36 14.35 -4.01 -4.01
C LEU A 36 14.90 -4.49 -5.35
N SER A 37 14.50 -5.69 -5.79
CA SER A 37 14.92 -6.23 -7.09
C SER A 37 14.49 -5.38 -8.28
N ALA A 38 13.32 -4.73 -8.21
CA ALA A 38 12.83 -3.86 -9.26
C ALA A 38 13.52 -2.49 -9.25
N SER A 39 13.95 -2.01 -8.07
CA SER A 39 14.76 -0.79 -7.95
C SER A 39 16.09 -0.91 -8.71
N ASP A 40 16.66 -2.12 -8.75
CA ASP A 40 17.90 -2.39 -9.51
C ASP A 40 17.63 -2.73 -10.98
N ASP A 41 16.47 -3.32 -11.29
CA ASP A 41 16.12 -3.83 -12.61
C ASP A 41 14.67 -3.49 -12.98
N ALA A 42 14.51 -2.47 -13.83
CA ALA A 42 13.22 -1.97 -14.28
C ALA A 42 12.37 -3.02 -15.02
N THR A 43 12.96 -4.10 -15.55
CA THR A 43 12.19 -5.17 -16.21
C THR A 43 11.29 -5.93 -15.23
N LYS A 44 11.56 -5.84 -13.92
CA LYS A 44 10.75 -6.46 -12.86
C LYS A 44 9.61 -5.58 -12.37
N ALA A 45 9.50 -4.34 -12.84
CA ALA A 45 8.46 -3.40 -12.44
C ALA A 45 7.02 -3.94 -12.61
N PRO A 46 6.65 -4.65 -13.69
CA PRO A 46 5.29 -5.21 -13.82
C PRO A 46 4.94 -6.18 -12.69
N ARG A 47 5.90 -7.01 -12.26
CA ARG A 47 5.72 -7.95 -11.14
C ARG A 47 5.53 -7.21 -9.83
N LEU A 48 6.33 -6.17 -9.58
CA LEU A 48 6.18 -5.32 -8.40
C LEU A 48 4.80 -4.65 -8.35
N LEU A 49 4.35 -4.05 -9.45
CA LEU A 49 3.06 -3.36 -9.52
C LEU A 49 1.90 -4.31 -9.24
N ALA A 50 1.92 -5.51 -9.82
CA ALA A 50 0.92 -6.54 -9.57
C ALA A 50 0.93 -7.04 -8.11
N ALA A 51 2.12 -7.20 -7.51
CA ALA A 51 2.24 -7.58 -6.11
C ALA A 51 1.76 -6.48 -5.15
N SER A 52 2.10 -5.21 -5.46
CA SER A 52 1.73 -4.03 -4.67
C SER A 52 0.22 -3.81 -4.62
N ALA A 53 -0.54 -4.28 -5.62
CA ALA A 53 -2.00 -4.22 -5.60
C ALA A 53 -2.65 -5.03 -4.46
N LYS A 54 -1.89 -5.95 -3.84
CA LYS A 54 -2.34 -6.76 -2.70
C LYS A 54 -1.81 -6.25 -1.36
N LEU A 55 -0.94 -5.24 -1.35
CA LEU A 55 -0.20 -4.81 -0.16
C LEU A 55 -1.13 -4.34 0.96
N ASP A 56 -2.10 -3.48 0.65
CA ASP A 56 -3.01 -2.92 1.65
C ASP A 56 -3.83 -4.00 2.36
N ASN A 57 -4.28 -5.02 1.61
CA ASN A 57 -4.99 -6.17 2.16
C ASN A 57 -4.10 -7.04 3.06
N LEU A 58 -2.81 -7.18 2.72
CA LEU A 58 -1.85 -7.91 3.55
C LEU A 58 -1.51 -7.14 4.82
N LEU A 59 -1.36 -5.81 4.74
CA LEU A 59 -1.12 -4.96 5.90
C LEU A 59 -2.31 -4.98 6.86
N THR A 60 -3.53 -4.82 6.34
CA THR A 60 -4.77 -4.93 7.14
C THR A 60 -4.85 -6.29 7.83
N GLY A 61 -4.54 -7.37 7.11
CA GLY A 61 -4.53 -8.72 7.70
C GLY A 61 -3.45 -8.90 8.77
N PHE A 62 -2.27 -8.32 8.57
CA PHE A 62 -1.21 -8.30 9.58
C PHE A 62 -1.66 -7.56 10.84
N GLU A 63 -2.22 -6.36 10.73
CA GLU A 63 -2.66 -5.55 11.88
C GLU A 63 -3.74 -6.26 12.71
N ILE A 64 -4.70 -6.92 12.05
CA ILE A 64 -5.74 -7.71 12.71
C ILE A 64 -5.11 -8.84 13.53
N GLU A 65 -4.20 -9.61 12.93
CA GLU A 65 -3.61 -10.76 13.60
C GLU A 65 -2.56 -10.34 14.64
N ASP A 66 -1.87 -9.21 14.46
CA ASP A 66 -0.98 -8.64 15.49
C ASP A 66 -1.76 -8.16 16.71
N ASN A 67 -2.92 -7.52 16.50
CA ASN A 67 -3.84 -7.21 17.61
C ASN A 67 -4.36 -8.49 18.28
N ALA A 68 -4.67 -9.54 17.53
CA ALA A 68 -5.07 -10.83 18.10
C ALA A 68 -3.93 -11.49 18.92
N VAL A 69 -2.67 -11.29 18.52
CA VAL A 69 -1.50 -11.69 19.31
C VAL A 69 -1.47 -10.87 20.61
N PHE A 70 -1.56 -9.54 20.54
CA PHE A 70 -1.59 -8.67 21.72
C PHE A 70 -2.66 -9.12 22.74
N GLU A 71 -3.90 -9.31 22.31
CA GLU A 71 -5.00 -9.79 23.15
C GLU A 71 -4.72 -11.16 23.78
N ALA A 72 -4.12 -12.08 23.02
CA ALA A 72 -3.78 -13.40 23.54
C ALA A 72 -2.65 -13.35 24.59
N TYR A 73 -1.70 -12.42 24.45
CA TYR A 73 -0.66 -12.19 25.46
C TYR A 73 -1.24 -11.55 26.72
N CYS A 74 -2.18 -10.60 26.60
CA CYS A 74 -2.95 -10.07 27.73
C CYS A 74 -3.70 -11.18 28.48
N ALA A 75 -4.43 -12.03 27.76
CA ALA A 75 -5.25 -13.10 28.34
C ALA A 75 -4.43 -14.22 29.03
N LEU A 76 -3.12 -14.29 28.75
CA LEU A 76 -2.20 -15.25 29.36
C LEU A 76 -1.30 -14.62 30.43
N ASP A 77 -1.50 -13.34 30.75
CA ASP A 77 -0.62 -12.56 31.65
C ASP A 77 0.85 -12.54 31.18
N MET A 78 1.04 -12.50 29.86
CA MET A 78 2.36 -12.54 29.21
C MET A 78 2.69 -11.20 28.53
N LEU A 79 2.00 -10.11 28.85
CA LEU A 79 2.11 -8.83 28.10
C LEU A 79 3.56 -8.32 27.95
N GLY A 80 4.44 -8.56 28.94
CA GLY A 80 5.85 -8.20 28.87
C GLY A 80 6.66 -8.89 27.77
N GLU A 81 6.13 -9.94 27.15
CA GLU A 81 6.74 -10.61 26.00
C GLU A 81 6.25 -10.07 24.64
N TYR A 82 5.20 -9.24 24.61
CA TYR A 82 4.75 -8.60 23.37
C TYR A 82 5.72 -7.48 22.99
N THR A 83 6.13 -7.43 21.73
CA THR A 83 7.05 -6.41 21.22
C THR A 83 6.45 -5.71 20.02
N THR A 84 6.77 -4.42 19.88
CA THR A 84 6.37 -3.59 18.73
C THR A 84 7.41 -3.57 17.62
N ASP A 85 8.58 -4.20 17.82
CA ASP A 85 9.69 -4.18 16.85
C ASP A 85 9.28 -4.73 15.48
N LEU A 86 8.48 -5.80 15.47
CA LEU A 86 7.97 -6.40 14.24
C LEU A 86 7.01 -5.46 13.50
N LEU A 87 6.19 -4.70 14.22
CA LEU A 87 5.30 -3.69 13.63
C LEU A 87 6.12 -2.60 12.93
N VAL A 88 7.23 -2.16 13.55
CA VAL A 88 8.14 -1.17 12.96
C VAL A 88 8.77 -1.74 11.68
N GLU A 89 9.34 -2.95 11.73
CA GLU A 89 9.98 -3.60 10.58
C GLU A 89 9.01 -3.80 9.39
N VAL A 90 7.77 -4.25 9.67
CA VAL A 90 6.75 -4.43 8.62
C VAL A 90 6.37 -3.09 7.99
N ASN A 91 6.24 -2.02 8.77
CA ASN A 91 5.93 -0.69 8.24
C ASN A 91 7.08 -0.14 7.38
N GLU A 92 8.34 -0.34 7.77
CA GLU A 92 9.49 0.02 6.94
C GLU A 92 9.42 -0.65 5.56
N TRP A 93 9.13 -1.96 5.53
CA TRP A 93 8.95 -2.67 4.26
C TRP A 93 7.80 -2.12 3.42
N VAL A 94 6.67 -1.79 4.04
CA VAL A 94 5.51 -1.20 3.35
C VAL A 94 5.88 0.14 2.72
N TYR A 95 6.56 1.02 3.45
CA TYR A 95 6.98 2.32 2.93
C TYR A 95 7.95 2.18 1.76
N ASP A 96 8.92 1.27 1.86
CA ASP A 96 9.85 0.97 0.77
C ASP A 96 9.12 0.47 -0.48
N ILE A 97 8.20 -0.49 -0.32
CA ILE A 97 7.41 -1.03 -1.44
C ILE A 97 6.62 0.09 -2.11
N GLN A 98 5.91 0.92 -1.34
CA GLN A 98 5.10 2.02 -1.86
C GLN A 98 5.96 3.06 -2.59
N SER A 99 7.09 3.45 -1.99
CA SER A 99 8.04 4.40 -2.55
C SER A 99 8.60 3.93 -3.89
N ILE A 100 9.04 2.66 -3.96
CA ILE A 100 9.58 2.09 -5.20
C ILE A 100 8.47 1.92 -6.25
N ALA A 101 7.30 1.39 -5.87
CA ALA A 101 6.19 1.20 -6.79
C ALA A 101 5.68 2.52 -7.39
N ALA A 102 5.68 3.61 -6.61
CA ALA A 102 5.27 4.93 -7.07
C ALA A 102 6.11 5.44 -8.24
N ARG A 103 7.42 5.12 -8.29
CA ARG A 103 8.32 5.48 -9.40
C ARG A 103 7.85 4.95 -10.75
N TYR A 104 7.12 3.84 -10.77
CA TYR A 104 6.62 3.20 -11.99
C TYR A 104 5.16 3.54 -12.30
N ARG A 105 4.41 4.10 -11.33
CA ARG A 105 3.02 4.56 -11.54
C ARG A 105 2.98 5.94 -12.21
N VAL A 106 4.03 6.74 -12.08
CA VAL A 106 4.18 8.06 -12.71
C VAL A 106 4.97 7.92 -14.01
N GLN A 107 4.32 7.45 -15.08
CA GLN A 107 4.79 7.68 -16.45
C GLN A 107 3.60 8.05 -17.35
N PRO A 108 3.25 9.33 -17.48
CA PRO A 108 2.87 9.84 -18.78
C PRO A 108 4.16 9.97 -19.60
N VAL A 109 4.19 9.27 -20.72
CA VAL A 109 5.21 9.41 -21.76
C VAL A 109 5.40 10.91 -22.03
N ALA A 110 6.60 11.44 -21.75
CA ALA A 110 7.06 12.62 -22.44
C ALA A 110 7.23 12.19 -23.91
N GLY A 111 6.13 12.23 -24.67
CA GLY A 111 6.18 12.08 -26.11
C GLY A 111 6.95 13.26 -26.69
N GLY A 112 7.99 12.98 -27.47
CA GLY A 112 8.66 13.96 -28.28
C GLY A 112 10.08 13.56 -28.67
N ASP A 113 10.22 13.03 -29.89
CA ASP A 113 11.48 12.90 -30.61
C ASP A 113 12.36 14.17 -30.51
N PRO A 114 13.71 14.06 -30.51
CA PRO A 114 14.62 15.20 -30.40
C PRO A 114 14.82 15.96 -31.73
N HIS A 115 13.86 15.94 -32.67
CA HIS A 115 14.01 16.63 -33.94
C HIS A 115 12.76 17.42 -34.34
N VAL A 116 13.00 18.70 -34.68
CA VAL A 116 12.07 19.70 -35.20
C VAL A 116 11.31 20.51 -34.14
N ALA A 117 11.88 21.66 -33.79
CA ALA A 117 11.15 22.78 -33.22
C ALA A 117 10.04 23.24 -34.19
N GLN A 118 8.77 22.94 -33.86
CA GLN A 118 7.62 23.59 -34.48
C GLN A 118 7.01 24.61 -33.51
N PRO A 119 6.68 25.83 -33.98
CA PRO A 119 6.04 26.83 -33.15
C PRO A 119 4.60 26.40 -32.87
N ARG A 120 4.24 26.30 -31.58
CA ARG A 120 2.86 26.05 -31.14
C ARG A 120 1.96 27.20 -31.57
N VAL A 121 1.17 26.99 -32.61
CA VAL A 121 0.06 27.88 -32.96
C VAL A 121 -1.07 27.58 -32.00
N PHE A 122 -1.25 28.43 -30.97
CA PHE A 122 -2.47 28.42 -30.18
C PHE A 122 -3.63 28.81 -31.09
N ARG A 123 -4.44 27.84 -31.52
CA ARG A 123 -5.73 28.14 -32.15
C ARG A 123 -6.62 28.73 -31.07
N ARG A 124 -6.78 30.06 -31.09
CA ARG A 124 -7.75 30.77 -30.25
C ARG A 124 -9.14 30.23 -30.56
N LEU A 125 -9.93 30.05 -29.50
CA LEU A 125 -11.34 29.66 -29.58
C LEU A 125 -12.08 30.68 -30.47
N PRO A 126 -12.95 30.25 -31.42
CA PRO A 126 -13.72 31.19 -32.23
C PRO A 126 -14.59 32.09 -31.34
N GLU A 127 -14.61 33.39 -31.62
CA GLU A 127 -15.43 34.35 -30.89
C GLU A 127 -16.91 34.05 -31.16
N ILE A 128 -17.64 33.69 -30.10
CA ILE A 128 -19.09 33.54 -30.14
C ILE A 128 -19.67 34.96 -30.00
N PRO A 129 -20.46 35.45 -30.96
CA PRO A 129 -21.06 36.77 -30.85
C PRO A 129 -22.05 36.79 -29.68
N LEU A 130 -21.85 37.74 -28.76
CA LEU A 130 -22.77 37.98 -27.66
C LEU A 130 -24.08 38.59 -28.17
N PRO A 131 -25.24 38.18 -27.62
CA PRO A 131 -26.52 38.77 -28.00
C PRO A 131 -26.55 40.26 -27.62
N GLN A 132 -26.93 41.11 -28.57
CA GLN A 132 -27.18 42.52 -28.31
C GLN A 132 -28.55 42.66 -27.64
N PHE A 133 -28.56 43.13 -26.40
CA PHE A 133 -29.77 43.51 -25.68
C PHE A 133 -30.12 44.94 -26.06
N ASP A 134 -31.08 45.11 -26.96
CA ASP A 134 -31.64 46.42 -27.29
C ASP A 134 -32.77 46.68 -26.30
N GLY A 135 -32.41 47.27 -25.16
CA GLY A 135 -33.35 47.51 -24.06
C GLY A 135 -34.34 48.62 -24.41
N ASP A 136 -35.45 48.27 -25.05
CA ASP A 136 -36.59 49.17 -25.17
C ASP A 136 -37.50 48.97 -23.95
N ILE A 137 -37.41 49.92 -23.01
CA ILE A 137 -38.30 50.02 -21.85
C ILE A 137 -39.41 51.02 -22.21
N HIS A 138 -40.58 50.51 -22.59
CA HIS A 138 -41.82 51.29 -22.71
C HIS A 138 -42.48 51.52 -21.34
#